data_AF-A0A7W0LF28-F1
#
_entry.id   AF-A0A7W0LF28-F1
#
_cell.length_a   1.000
_cell.length_b   1.000
_cell.length_c   1.000
_cell.angle_alpha   90.00
_cell.angle_beta   90.00
_cell.angle_gamma   90.00
#
_symmetry.space_group_name_H-M   'P 1'
#
loop_
_entity.id
_entity.type
_entity.pdbx_description
1 polymer ?
#
loop_
_entity_poly.entity_id
_entity_poly.type
_entity_poly.pdbx_seq_one_letter_code
_entity_poly.pdbx_strand_id
1 'polypeptide(L)' 'MGEIRLRSTVAWLPWGNSAFARAREEHKPLLLSISAPWSSACREMDDICYGDVGIADEINRWFVP' A
#
# COMPACT_ATOMS: atom_id res chain seq x y z
N MET A 1 9.52 16.94 -10.98
CA MET A 1 8.86 16.53 -9.73
C MET A 1 7.52 15.93 -10.13
N GLY A 2 7.41 14.60 -10.12
CA GLY A 2 6.22 13.90 -10.60
C GLY A 2 5.13 13.94 -9.54
N GLU A 3 3.95 14.41 -9.92
CA GLU A 3 2.75 14.41 -9.08
C GLU A 3 2.39 12.99 -8.66
N ILE A 4 2.26 12.78 -7.35
CA ILE A 4 1.70 11.55 -6.80
C ILE A 4 0.20 11.56 -7.11
N ARG A 5 -0.22 10.84 -8.14
CA ARG A 5 -1.63 10.51 -8.34
C ARG A 5 -2.03 9.55 -7.22
N LEU A 6 -2.78 10.04 -6.23
CA LEU A 6 -3.42 9.20 -5.22
C LEU A 6 -4.60 8.47 -5.89
N ARG A 7 -4.31 7.31 -6.52
CA ARG A 7 -5.33 6.43 -7.12
C ARG A 7 -5.94 5.45 -6.12
N SER A 8 -5.41 5.41 -4.89
CA SER A 8 -5.75 4.45 -3.86
C SER A 8 -5.99 5.17 -2.53
N THR A 9 -6.90 4.63 -1.72
CA THR A 9 -7.14 5.06 -0.32
C THR A 9 -6.36 4.20 0.69
N VAL A 10 -5.46 3.32 0.24
CA VAL A 10 -4.54 2.61 1.11
C VAL A 10 -3.57 3.63 1.74
N ALA A 11 -3.42 3.57 3.06
CA ALA A 11 -2.60 4.48 3.85
C ALA A 11 -1.12 4.07 3.85
N TRP A 12 -0.54 3.93 2.65
CA TRP A 12 0.84 3.49 2.44
C TRP A 12 1.84 4.29 3.27
N LEU A 13 2.68 3.59 4.03
CA LEU A 13 3.82 4.17 4.72
C LEU A 13 5.08 4.11 3.86
N PRO A 14 6.02 5.05 4.03
CA PRO A 14 7.34 4.90 3.44
C PRO A 14 8.05 3.67 4.03
N TRP A 15 8.80 2.97 3.19
CA TRP A 15 9.63 1.86 3.63
C TRP A 15 10.67 2.31 4.66
N GLY A 16 10.75 1.61 5.80
CA GLY A 16 11.75 1.88 6.82
C GLY A 16 11.37 1.33 8.20
N ASN A 17 12.25 1.56 9.17
CA ASN A 17 12.13 1.02 10.53
C ASN A 17 10.82 1.37 11.24
N SER A 18 10.20 2.51 10.92
CA SER A 18 8.92 2.94 11.50
C SER A 18 7.78 1.99 11.14
N ALA A 19 7.72 1.48 9.91
CA ALA A 19 6.69 0.50 9.49
C ALA A 19 6.85 -0.81 10.27
N PHE A 20 8.08 -1.30 10.44
CA PHE A 20 8.37 -2.50 11.23
C PHE A 20 8.05 -2.34 12.72
N ALA A 21 8.37 -1.18 13.31
CA ALA A 21 8.02 -0.88 14.70
C ALA A 21 6.50 -0.92 14.89
N ARG A 22 5.76 -0.22 14.02
CA ARG A 22 4.29 -0.20 14.02
C ARG A 22 3.68 -1.59 13.85
N ALA A 23 4.19 -2.40 12.91
CA ALA A 23 3.71 -3.76 12.68
C ALA A 23 3.87 -4.66 13.93
N ARG A 24 4.98 -4.49 14.67
CA ARG A 24 5.21 -5.21 15.93
C ARG A 24 4.28 -4.74 17.04
N GLU A 25 4.08 -3.42 17.17
CA GLU A 25 3.21 -2.81 18.18
C GLU A 25 1.73 -3.16 17.96
N GLU A 26 1.26 -3.11 16.71
CA GLU A 26 -0.12 -3.42 16.35
C GLU A 26 -0.40 -4.93 16.18
N HIS A 27 0.64 -5.77 16.23
CA HIS A 27 0.55 -7.20 15.92
C HIS A 27 -0.10 -7.49 14.55
N LYS A 28 0.25 -6.67 13.55
CA LYS A 28 -0.25 -6.79 12.18
C LYS A 28 0.86 -7.15 11.20
N PRO A 29 0.57 -7.94 10.15
CA PRO A 29 1.51 -8.16 9.06
C PRO A 29 1.83 -6.86 8.30
N LEU A 30 3.04 -6.80 7.73
CA LEU A 30 3.42 -5.76 6.77
C LEU A 30 2.95 -6.14 5.37
N LEU A 31 2.34 -5.18 4.66
CA LEU A 31 2.07 -5.31 3.24
C LEU A 31 3.10 -4.51 2.45
N LEU A 32 4.09 -5.19 1.88
CA LEU A 32 5.10 -4.55 1.04
C LEU A 32 4.64 -4.52 -0.43
N SER A 33 4.38 -3.32 -0.96
CA SER A 33 4.15 -3.10 -2.39
C SER A 33 5.43 -2.62 -3.08
N ILE A 34 5.87 -3.36 -4.11
CA ILE A 34 7.03 -3.01 -4.94
C ILE A 34 6.53 -2.81 -6.37
N SER A 35 6.79 -1.64 -6.95
CA SER A 35 6.33 -1.28 -8.28
C SER A 35 7.48 -0.90 -9.20
N ALA A 36 7.24 -1.04 -10.51
CA ALA A 36 8.14 -0.57 -11.56
C ALA A 36 7.33 0.13 -12.66
N PRO A 37 7.78 1.27 -13.19
CA PRO A 37 6.96 2.12 -14.07
C PRO A 37 6.61 1.47 -15.41
N TRP A 38 7.39 0.47 -15.85
CA TRP A 38 7.17 -0.31 -17.07
C TRP A 38 6.29 -1.54 -16.87
N SER A 39 5.94 -1.90 -15.62
CA SER A 39 5.13 -3.08 -15.35
C SER A 39 3.65 -2.78 -15.56
N SER A 40 3.05 -3.42 -16.56
CA SER A 40 1.59 -3.37 -16.77
C SER A 40 0.83 -3.98 -15.60
N ALA A 41 1.33 -5.08 -15.04
CA ALA A 41 0.71 -5.76 -13.90
C ALA A 41 0.71 -4.88 -12.63
N CYS A 42 1.79 -4.13 -12.37
CA CYS A 42 1.80 -3.18 -11.24
C CYS A 42 0.75 -2.09 -11.43
N ARG A 43 0.61 -1.57 -12.66
CA ARG A 43 -0.39 -0.54 -12.98
C ARG A 43 -1.82 -1.08 -12.80
N GLU A 44 -2.07 -2.31 -13.23
CA GLU A 44 -3.37 -2.96 -13.04
C GLU A 44 -3.69 -3.20 -11.55
N MET A 45 -2.70 -3.63 -10.77
CA MET A 45 -2.84 -3.78 -9.31
C MET A 45 -3.20 -2.46 -8.62
N ASP A 46 -2.53 -1.36 -9.00
CA ASP A 46 -2.79 -0.03 -8.47
C ASP A 46 -4.20 0.48 -8.86
N ASP A 47 -4.60 0.25 -10.11
CA ASP A 47 -5.86 0.79 -10.66
C ASP A 47 -7.10 -0.02 -10.23
N ILE A 48 -6.98 -1.34 -10.13
CA ILE A 48 -8.12 -2.24 -9.86
C ILE A 48 -8.17 -2.64 -8.39
N CYS A 49 -7.06 -3.09 -7.84
CA CYS A 49 -7.06 -3.70 -6.51
C CYS A 49 -6.88 -2.66 -5.41
N TYR A 50 -5.79 -1.89 -5.45
CA TYR A 50 -5.57 -0.83 -4.45
C TYR A 50 -6.47 0.39 -4.68
N GLY A 51 -7.02 0.55 -5.89
CA GLY A 51 -8.01 1.57 -6.23
C GLY A 51 -9.44 1.26 -5.76
N ASP A 52 -9.75 0.01 -5.44
CA ASP A 52 -11.05 -0.37 -4.86
C ASP A 52 -11.10 0.01 -3.37
N VAL A 53 -12.13 0.76 -2.98
CA VAL A 53 -12.28 1.27 -1.62
C VAL A 53 -12.46 0.16 -0.60
N GLY A 54 -13.22 -0.90 -0.94
CA GLY A 54 -13.45 -2.02 -0.03
C GLY A 54 -12.17 -2.81 0.25
N ILE A 55 -11.37 -3.05 -0.80
CA ILE A 55 -10.06 -3.68 -0.65
C ILE A 55 -9.11 -2.79 0.15
N ALA A 56 -9.07 -1.49 -0.15
CA ALA A 56 -8.21 -0.55 0.55
C ALA A 56 -8.55 -0.45 2.06
N ASP A 57 -9.84 -0.48 2.41
CA ASP A 57 -10.30 -0.48 3.80
C ASP A 57 -9.87 -1.75 4.53
N GLU A 58 -9.99 -2.92 3.91
CA GLU A 58 -9.52 -4.18 4.48
C GLU A 58 -7.99 -4.19 4.63
N ILE A 59 -7.24 -3.64 3.67
CA ILE A 59 -5.79 -3.48 3.77
C ILE A 59 -5.44 -2.59 4.98
N ASN A 60 -6.05 -1.42 5.09
CA ASN A 60 -5.81 -0.48 6.18
C ASN A 60 -6.18 -1.06 7.55
N ARG A 61 -7.17 -1.96 7.58
CA ARG A 61 -7.62 -2.62 8.81
C ARG A 61 -6.65 -3.70 9.27
N TRP A 62 -6.21 -4.57 8.37
CA TRP A 62 -5.52 -5.82 8.74
C TRP A 62 -4.01 -5.76 8.60
N PHE A 63 -3.48 -4.80 7.84
CA PHE A 63 -2.05 -4.70 7.57
C PHE A 63 -1.49 -3.37 8.09
N VAL A 64 -0.17 -3.33 8.18
CA VAL A 64 0.59 -2.08 8.11
C VAL A 64 1.06 -1.94 6.65
N PRO A 65 0.35 -1.16 5.81
CA PRO A 65 0.74 -0.89 4.43
C PRO A 65 1.88 0.14 4.34
#